data_AF-A0A4Q3F7E1-F1
#
_entry.id   AF-A0A4Q3F7E1-F1
#
_cell.length_a   1.000
_cell.length_b   1.000
_cell.length_c   1.000
_cell.angle_alpha   90.00
_cell.angle_beta   90.00
_cell.angle_gamma   90.00
#
_symmetry.space_group_name_H-M   'P 1'
#
loop_
_entity.id
_entity.type
_entity.pdbx_description
1 polymer ?
#
loop_
_entity_poly.entity_id
_entity_poly.type
_entity_poly.pdbx_seq_one_letter_code
_entity_poly.pdbx_strand_id
1 'polypeptide(L)'
;GLDIDFFKPQARNSLQSIVPLLGNRQNVLMVHNTFTSMKDVYFIRRFDKKINWCFCPEANLYIENALPKVNIFTHHGFNITLGTDSLASNTKLCMLNEMRVLQQHFPELTLDCLVEWATLNGAKFLGIEDEKGSIEVGKTPGLNLLTDLDRLKITPETKVQKLI
;
A
#
# COMPACT_ATOMS: atom_id res chain seq x y z
N GLY A 1 -19.70 -14.86 -20.74
CA GLY A 1 -19.15 -13.64 -20.13
C GLY A 1 -20.27 -12.63 -19.96
N LEU A 2 -20.00 -11.51 -19.30
CA LEU A 2 -20.90 -10.35 -19.32
C LEU A 2 -20.90 -9.74 -20.73
N ASP A 3 -22.08 -9.46 -21.27
CA ASP A 3 -22.22 -8.68 -22.50
C ASP A 3 -21.78 -7.24 -22.22
N ILE A 4 -20.86 -6.73 -23.03
CA ILE A 4 -20.25 -5.41 -22.90
C ILE A 4 -20.40 -4.57 -24.18
N ASP A 5 -21.30 -4.93 -25.10
CA ASP A 5 -21.48 -4.23 -26.39
C ASP A 5 -21.91 -2.76 -26.21
N PHE A 6 -22.42 -2.40 -25.02
CA PHE A 6 -22.74 -1.02 -24.65
C PHE A 6 -21.52 -0.19 -24.25
N PHE A 7 -20.37 -0.81 -23.95
CA PHE A 7 -19.19 -0.11 -23.44
C PHE A 7 -18.42 0.57 -24.58
N LYS A 8 -18.28 1.89 -24.47
CA LYS A 8 -17.46 2.70 -25.39
C LYS A 8 -16.19 3.17 -24.68
N PRO A 9 -14.99 2.71 -25.09
CA PRO A 9 -13.74 3.12 -24.44
C PRO A 9 -13.52 4.63 -24.63
N GLN A 10 -13.27 5.34 -23.53
CA GLN A 10 -13.19 6.80 -23.49
C GLN A 10 -11.76 7.36 -23.66
N ALA A 11 -10.80 6.53 -24.10
CA ALA A 11 -9.37 6.86 -24.16
C ALA A 11 -8.80 7.43 -22.83
N ARG A 12 -9.40 7.03 -21.70
CA ARG A 12 -9.01 7.36 -20.33
C ARG A 12 -8.56 6.10 -19.62
N ASN A 13 -7.58 6.21 -18.73
CA ASN A 13 -7.25 5.10 -17.84
C ASN A 13 -8.24 5.00 -16.67
N SER A 14 -8.06 3.98 -15.83
CA SER A 14 -8.96 3.68 -14.71
C SER A 14 -9.09 4.86 -13.74
N LEU A 15 -7.98 5.51 -13.37
CA LEU A 15 -7.98 6.63 -12.43
C LEU A 15 -8.72 7.85 -13.03
N GLN A 16 -8.46 8.18 -14.29
CA GLN A 16 -9.16 9.26 -15.00
C GLN A 16 -10.66 9.01 -15.18
N SER A 17 -11.06 7.75 -15.20
CA SER A 17 -12.46 7.35 -15.35
C SER A 17 -13.21 7.39 -14.02
N ILE A 18 -12.60 6.90 -12.94
CA ILE A 18 -13.29 6.72 -11.65
C ILE A 18 -13.23 7.96 -10.76
N VAL A 19 -12.11 8.67 -10.70
CA VAL A 19 -11.89 9.76 -9.73
C VAL A 19 -12.91 10.89 -9.84
N PRO A 20 -13.34 11.32 -11.05
CA PRO A 20 -14.40 12.33 -11.18
C PRO A 20 -15.77 11.89 -10.62
N LEU A 21 -16.01 10.58 -10.53
CA LEU A 21 -17.28 10.00 -10.08
C LEU A 21 -17.33 9.76 -8.57
N LEU A 22 -16.18 9.77 -7.89
CA LEU A 22 -16.11 9.60 -6.43
C LEU A 22 -16.69 10.84 -5.73
N GLY A 23 -17.31 10.67 -4.57
CA GLY A 23 -17.75 11.78 -3.72
C GLY A 23 -16.58 12.42 -2.95
N ASN A 24 -16.69 13.70 -2.57
CA ASN A 24 -15.64 14.38 -1.79
C ASN A 24 -15.50 13.85 -0.35
N ARG A 25 -16.54 13.21 0.19
CA ARG A 25 -16.56 12.71 1.57
C ARG A 25 -16.06 11.27 1.73
N GLN A 26 -15.75 10.58 0.63
CA GLN A 26 -15.33 9.18 0.68
C GLN A 26 -13.84 9.08 1.02
N ASN A 27 -13.51 8.18 1.97
CA ASN A 27 -12.14 7.77 2.22
C ASN A 27 -11.82 6.56 1.34
N VAL A 28 -11.01 6.75 0.31
CA VAL A 28 -10.82 5.76 -0.76
C VAL A 28 -9.43 5.15 -0.69
N LEU A 29 -9.36 3.82 -0.81
CA LEU A 29 -8.12 3.07 -0.94
C LEU A 29 -7.98 2.55 -2.37
N MET A 30 -6.96 3.02 -3.07
CA MET A 30 -6.59 2.52 -4.39
C MET A 30 -5.58 1.38 -4.19
N VAL A 31 -5.92 0.17 -4.60
CA VAL A 31 -5.12 -1.04 -4.38
C VAL A 31 -4.28 -1.39 -5.61
N HIS A 32 -3.11 -2.01 -5.40
CA HIS A 32 -2.10 -2.39 -6.41
C HIS A 32 -1.30 -1.22 -6.99
N ASN A 33 -1.90 -0.41 -7.86
CA ASN A 33 -1.29 0.79 -8.45
C ASN A 33 -0.01 0.57 -9.29
N THR A 34 0.18 -0.63 -9.84
CA THR A 34 1.35 -1.03 -10.67
C THR A 34 1.55 -0.15 -11.91
N PHE A 35 0.46 0.30 -12.54
CA PHE A 35 0.51 1.11 -13.77
C PHE A 35 0.25 2.61 -13.56
N THR A 36 0.21 3.08 -12.32
CA THR A 36 0.00 4.50 -12.04
C THR A 36 1.20 5.32 -12.51
N SER A 37 0.93 6.36 -13.29
CA SER A 37 1.95 7.28 -13.78
C SER A 37 1.98 8.58 -12.97
N MET A 38 3.05 9.35 -13.15
CA MET A 38 3.15 10.68 -12.55
C MET A 38 2.03 11.62 -13.04
N LYS A 39 1.57 11.46 -14.28
CA LYS A 39 0.42 12.22 -14.80
C LYS A 39 -0.87 11.90 -14.04
N ASP A 40 -1.04 10.66 -13.59
CA ASP A 40 -2.22 10.23 -12.83
C ASP A 40 -2.20 10.78 -11.42
N VAL A 41 -1.04 10.76 -10.77
CA VAL A 41 -0.83 11.41 -9.47
C VAL A 41 -1.17 12.90 -9.55
N TYR A 42 -0.66 13.62 -10.56
CA TYR A 42 -1.01 15.03 -10.76
C TYR A 42 -2.49 15.23 -11.07
N PHE A 43 -3.10 14.35 -11.84
CA PHE A 43 -4.53 14.39 -12.14
C PHE A 43 -5.36 14.26 -10.86
N ILE A 44 -5.08 13.28 -10.01
CA ILE A 44 -5.80 13.04 -8.75
C ILE A 44 -5.69 14.25 -7.82
N ARG A 45 -4.52 14.88 -7.73
CA ARG A 45 -4.30 16.07 -6.88
C ARG A 45 -5.13 17.29 -7.29
N ARG A 46 -5.69 17.31 -8.50
CA ARG A 46 -6.62 18.37 -8.93
C ARG A 46 -8.00 18.22 -8.30
N PHE A 47 -8.28 17.07 -7.69
CA PHE A 47 -9.53 16.81 -7.00
C PHE A 47 -9.30 16.86 -5.49
N ASP A 48 -10.23 17.46 -4.77
CA ASP A 48 -10.28 17.44 -3.31
C ASP A 48 -10.88 16.12 -2.82
N LYS A 49 -10.10 15.03 -2.95
CA LYS A 49 -10.50 13.67 -2.55
C LYS A 49 -9.52 13.11 -1.53
N LYS A 50 -10.04 12.40 -0.54
CA LYS A 50 -9.24 11.63 0.42
C LYS A 50 -8.83 10.28 -0.18
N ILE A 51 -7.72 10.28 -0.93
CA ILE A 51 -7.15 9.09 -1.58
C ILE A 51 -5.97 8.54 -0.78
N ASN A 52 -5.97 7.22 -0.59
CA ASN A 52 -4.91 6.44 0.04
C ASN A 52 -4.46 5.37 -0.95
N TRP A 53 -3.21 4.92 -0.84
CA TRP A 53 -2.62 3.94 -1.75
C TRP A 53 -2.24 2.68 -0.99
N CYS A 54 -2.70 1.52 -1.45
CA CYS A 54 -2.29 0.22 -0.91
C CYS A 54 -1.42 -0.50 -1.93
N PHE A 55 -0.21 -0.89 -1.52
CA PHE A 55 0.66 -1.73 -2.32
C PHE A 55 0.63 -3.18 -1.83
N CYS A 56 0.47 -4.10 -2.78
CA CYS A 56 0.49 -5.55 -2.55
C CYS A 56 1.64 -6.19 -3.36
N PRO A 57 2.91 -5.91 -3.01
CA PRO A 57 4.06 -6.20 -3.85
C PRO A 57 4.25 -7.69 -4.19
N GLU A 58 4.05 -8.65 -3.27
CA GLU A 58 4.12 -10.08 -3.62
C GLU A 58 3.02 -10.46 -4.62
N ALA A 59 1.79 -10.01 -4.39
CA ALA A 59 0.67 -10.29 -5.28
C ALA A 59 0.85 -9.68 -6.67
N ASN A 60 1.35 -8.45 -6.73
CA ASN A 60 1.64 -7.76 -7.99
C ASN A 60 2.72 -8.50 -8.81
N LEU A 61 3.77 -8.99 -8.15
CA LEU A 61 4.79 -9.81 -8.82
C LEU A 61 4.24 -11.16 -9.28
N TYR A 62 3.37 -11.78 -8.50
CA TYR A 62 2.74 -13.05 -8.84
C TYR A 62 1.83 -12.95 -10.08
N ILE A 63 0.97 -11.93 -10.13
CA ILE A 63 -0.04 -11.78 -11.19
C ILE A 63 0.55 -11.11 -12.42
N GLU A 64 1.30 -10.02 -12.23
CA GLU A 64 1.63 -9.05 -13.28
C GLU A 64 3.13 -9.01 -13.59
N ASN A 65 3.97 -9.57 -12.70
CA ASN A 65 5.41 -9.38 -12.68
C ASN A 65 5.82 -7.89 -12.73
N ALA A 66 5.09 -7.04 -12.00
CA ALA A 66 5.31 -5.60 -11.95
C ALA A 66 5.19 -5.08 -10.52
N LEU A 67 5.90 -4.00 -10.20
CA LEU A 67 5.77 -3.27 -8.94
C LEU A 67 5.31 -1.83 -9.19
N PRO A 68 4.62 -1.21 -8.22
CA PRO A 68 4.31 0.21 -8.29
C PRO A 68 5.59 1.03 -8.40
N LYS A 69 5.53 2.15 -9.13
CA LYS A 69 6.64 3.11 -9.20
C LYS A 69 6.70 3.90 -7.90
N VAL A 70 7.20 3.29 -6.83
CA VAL A 70 7.09 3.80 -5.46
C VAL A 70 7.62 5.23 -5.30
N ASN A 71 8.71 5.55 -6.01
CA ASN A 71 9.31 6.89 -6.04
C ASN A 71 8.33 8.00 -6.48
N ILE A 72 7.34 7.69 -7.31
CA ILE A 72 6.28 8.63 -7.74
C ILE A 72 5.31 8.95 -6.60
N PHE A 73 5.25 8.15 -5.54
CA PHE A 73 4.30 8.34 -4.43
C PHE A 73 4.96 8.96 -3.20
N THR A 74 6.20 8.56 -2.89
CA THR A 74 6.92 8.99 -1.67
C THR A 74 7.12 10.50 -1.58
N HIS A 75 7.23 11.19 -2.71
CA HIS A 75 7.48 12.63 -2.76
C HIS A 75 6.22 13.51 -2.66
N HIS A 76 5.04 12.92 -2.51
CA HIS A 76 3.77 13.64 -2.65
C HIS A 76 2.91 13.69 -1.38
N GLY A 77 3.43 13.22 -0.24
CA GLY A 77 2.75 13.29 1.05
C GLY A 77 1.47 12.46 1.12
N PHE A 78 1.34 11.42 0.30
CA PHE A 78 0.20 10.52 0.35
C PHE A 78 0.28 9.55 1.53
N ASN A 79 -0.89 9.14 2.03
CA ASN A 79 -0.98 8.00 2.92
C ASN A 79 -0.79 6.70 2.10
N ILE A 80 0.31 6.00 2.36
CA ILE A 80 0.67 4.75 1.69
C ILE A 80 0.56 3.62 2.72
N THR A 81 -0.21 2.60 2.40
CA THR A 81 -0.42 1.39 3.18
C THR A 81 0.13 0.18 2.44
N LEU A 82 0.33 -0.91 3.17
CA LEU A 82 0.65 -2.21 2.59
C LEU A 82 -0.52 -3.18 2.79
N GLY A 83 -0.64 -4.14 1.89
CA GLY A 83 -1.58 -5.24 1.99
C GLY A 83 -1.01 -6.50 1.34
N THR A 84 -1.49 -7.67 1.75
CA THR A 84 -1.02 -8.93 1.17
C THR A 84 -1.83 -9.35 -0.05
N ASP A 85 -3.03 -8.81 -0.23
CA ASP A 85 -4.07 -9.48 -1.04
C ASP A 85 -4.32 -10.91 -0.49
N SER A 86 -5.06 -11.74 -1.23
CA SER A 86 -5.43 -13.09 -0.82
C SER A 86 -4.38 -14.16 -1.18
N LEU A 87 -4.52 -15.36 -0.60
CA LEU A 87 -3.69 -16.53 -0.97
C LEU A 87 -3.95 -17.04 -2.41
N ALA A 88 -4.94 -16.50 -3.12
CA ALA A 88 -5.12 -16.81 -4.54
C ALA A 88 -4.07 -16.14 -5.43
N SER A 89 -3.47 -15.06 -4.94
CA SER A 89 -2.46 -14.25 -5.64
C SER A 89 -1.18 -14.06 -4.83
N ASN A 90 -1.10 -14.57 -3.61
CA ASN A 90 0.04 -14.43 -2.72
C ASN A 90 0.43 -15.77 -2.10
N THR A 91 1.72 -15.96 -1.84
CA THR A 91 2.23 -17.18 -1.20
C THR A 91 1.97 -17.19 0.31
N LYS A 92 1.87 -16.02 0.95
CA LYS A 92 1.75 -15.88 2.42
C LYS A 92 0.96 -14.63 2.81
N LEU A 93 0.22 -14.72 3.91
CA LEU A 93 -0.41 -13.54 4.54
C LEU A 93 0.55 -12.89 5.55
N CYS A 94 1.65 -12.30 5.07
CA CYS A 94 2.72 -11.81 5.92
C CYS A 94 3.19 -10.39 5.53
N MET A 95 2.99 -9.41 6.41
CA MET A 95 3.42 -8.02 6.15
C MET A 95 4.94 -7.85 6.07
N LEU A 96 5.71 -8.63 6.85
CA LEU A 96 7.18 -8.60 6.77
C LEU A 96 7.68 -9.00 5.37
N ASN A 97 6.98 -9.93 4.73
CA ASN A 97 7.26 -10.37 3.38
C ASN A 97 7.02 -9.25 2.36
N GLU A 98 5.88 -8.56 2.43
CA GLU A 98 5.59 -7.41 1.57
C GLU A 98 6.65 -6.31 1.71
N MET A 99 7.04 -5.98 2.96
CA MET A 99 8.10 -5.01 3.24
C MET A 99 9.45 -5.45 2.67
N ARG A 100 9.79 -6.74 2.78
CA ARG A 100 11.03 -7.31 2.22
C ARG A 100 11.09 -7.13 0.71
N VAL A 101 10.01 -7.45 -0.01
CA VAL A 101 9.96 -7.31 -1.47
C VAL A 101 10.17 -5.86 -1.88
N LEU A 102 9.54 -4.91 -1.19
CA LEU A 102 9.73 -3.49 -1.47
C LEU A 102 11.16 -3.04 -1.20
N GLN A 103 11.75 -3.37 -0.05
CA GLN A 103 13.10 -2.94 0.27
C GLN A 103 14.17 -3.55 -0.66
N GLN A 104 13.93 -4.75 -1.17
CA GLN A 104 14.81 -5.39 -2.16
C GLN A 104 14.81 -4.66 -3.51
N HIS A 105 13.65 -4.17 -3.96
CA HIS A 105 13.51 -3.49 -5.26
C HIS A 105 13.73 -1.97 -5.16
N PHE A 106 13.53 -1.41 -3.97
CA PHE A 106 13.68 0.02 -3.66
C PHE A 106 14.55 0.19 -2.40
N PRO A 107 15.88 0.02 -2.51
CA PRO A 107 16.80 0.05 -1.36
C PRO A 107 16.83 1.38 -0.60
N GLU A 108 16.29 2.45 -1.17
CA GLU A 108 16.10 3.75 -0.54
C GLU A 108 14.99 3.76 0.51
N LEU A 109 14.07 2.78 0.50
CA LEU A 109 13.02 2.65 1.50
C LEU A 109 13.61 2.17 2.82
N THR A 110 13.56 3.03 3.84
CA THR A 110 14.01 2.71 5.19
C THR A 110 13.02 1.75 5.88
N LEU A 111 13.51 1.00 6.86
CA LEU A 111 12.65 0.16 7.69
C LEU A 111 11.58 0.97 8.39
N ASP A 112 11.91 2.17 8.90
CA ASP A 112 10.95 3.06 9.57
C ASP A 112 9.79 3.42 8.64
N CYS A 113 10.09 3.79 7.39
CA CYS A 113 9.07 4.10 6.38
C CYS A 113 8.17 2.89 6.10
N LEU A 114 8.76 1.69 5.95
CA LEU A 114 8.01 0.47 5.67
C LEU A 114 7.14 0.04 6.85
N VAL A 115 7.66 0.18 8.09
CA VAL A 115 6.91 -0.09 9.31
C VAL A 115 5.74 0.89 9.43
N GLU A 116 5.92 2.19 9.16
CA GLU A 116 4.84 3.17 9.15
C GLU A 116 3.73 2.77 8.13
N TRP A 117 4.11 2.33 6.93
CA TRP A 117 3.15 1.88 5.92
C TRP A 117 2.41 0.59 6.31
N ALA A 118 3.10 -0.32 7.00
CA ALA A 118 2.55 -1.59 7.48
C ALA A 118 1.71 -1.44 8.77
N THR A 119 1.76 -0.29 9.45
CA THR A 119 1.13 -0.08 10.75
C THR A 119 0.24 1.17 10.77
N LEU A 120 0.82 2.32 11.10
CA LEU A 120 0.11 3.57 11.34
C LEU A 120 -0.74 4.01 10.15
N ASN A 121 -0.23 3.88 8.93
CA ASN A 121 -0.96 4.34 7.75
C ASN A 121 -2.19 3.50 7.45
N GLY A 122 -2.11 2.19 7.69
CA GLY A 122 -3.25 1.29 7.64
C GLY A 122 -4.28 1.65 8.71
N ALA A 123 -3.84 1.91 9.94
CA ALA A 123 -4.71 2.32 11.04
C ALA A 123 -5.45 3.64 10.73
N LYS A 124 -4.74 4.66 10.22
CA LYS A 124 -5.31 5.93 9.75
C LYS A 124 -6.33 5.77 8.63
N PHE A 125 -6.08 4.85 7.69
CA PHE A 125 -7.04 4.58 6.63
C PHE A 125 -8.32 3.94 7.19
N LEU A 126 -8.17 2.97 8.09
CA LEU A 126 -9.27 2.23 8.71
C LEU A 126 -10.02 3.03 9.78
N GLY A 127 -9.50 4.18 10.22
CA GLY A 127 -10.11 5.01 11.27
C GLY A 127 -9.96 4.42 12.67
N ILE A 128 -8.83 3.74 12.93
CA ILE A 128 -8.52 3.07 14.20
C ILE A 128 -7.16 3.52 14.77
N GLU A 129 -6.61 4.63 14.29
CA GLU A 129 -5.32 5.19 14.72
C GLU A 129 -5.30 5.65 16.17
N ASP A 130 -6.47 5.94 16.75
CA ASP A 130 -6.64 6.27 18.17
C ASP A 130 -6.41 5.05 19.07
N GLU A 131 -6.50 3.84 18.52
CA GLU A 131 -6.32 2.58 19.26
C GLU A 131 -5.09 1.78 18.82
N LYS A 132 -4.71 1.85 17.53
CA LYS A 132 -3.74 0.98 16.87
C LYS A 132 -2.69 1.75 16.06
N GLY A 133 -1.71 1.03 15.53
CA GLY A 133 -0.74 1.53 14.55
C GLY A 133 0.48 2.26 15.13
N SER A 134 0.51 2.51 16.44
CA SER A 134 1.60 3.24 17.12
C SER A 134 1.69 2.82 18.60
N ILE A 135 2.89 2.95 19.17
CA ILE A 135 3.15 2.68 20.60
C ILE A 135 3.10 4.03 21.33
N GLU A 136 1.92 4.40 21.80
CA GLU A 136 1.65 5.66 22.50
C GLU A 136 0.81 5.40 23.75
N VAL A 137 0.92 6.30 24.74
CA VAL A 137 0.12 6.21 25.98
C VAL A 137 -1.37 6.25 25.63
N GLY A 138 -2.13 5.29 26.15
CA GLY A 138 -3.58 5.18 25.92
C GLY A 138 -3.98 4.27 24.75
N LYS A 139 -3.05 3.90 23.87
CA LYS A 139 -3.31 2.98 22.74
C LYS A 139 -3.12 1.51 23.13
N THR A 140 -3.65 0.60 22.31
CA THR A 140 -3.53 -0.86 22.48
C THR A 140 -3.01 -1.56 21.22
N PRO A 141 -1.84 -1.18 20.67
CA PRO A 141 -1.31 -1.84 19.47
C PRO A 141 -1.00 -3.32 19.74
N GLY A 142 -1.13 -4.17 18.72
CA GLY A 142 -0.45 -5.46 18.73
C GLY A 142 1.05 -5.25 18.64
N LEU A 143 1.84 -6.12 19.27
CA LEU A 143 3.31 -6.01 19.26
C LEU A 143 3.92 -7.20 18.55
N ASN A 144 4.86 -6.90 17.65
CA ASN A 144 5.66 -7.89 16.94
C ASN A 144 7.14 -7.59 17.13
N LEU A 145 7.94 -8.61 17.42
CA LEU A 145 9.39 -8.55 17.45
C LEU A 145 9.93 -8.91 16.06
N LEU A 146 10.76 -8.03 15.50
CA LEU A 146 11.58 -8.36 14.33
C LEU A 146 12.97 -8.81 14.81
N THR A 147 13.39 -10.00 14.42
CA THR A 147 14.73 -10.54 14.72
C THR A 147 15.55 -10.66 13.45
N ASP A 148 16.88 -10.78 13.59
CA ASP A 148 17.80 -11.06 12.47
C ASP A 148 17.76 -9.95 11.39
N LEU A 149 17.68 -8.69 11.82
CA LEU A 149 17.87 -7.51 10.96
C LEU A 149 19.37 -7.20 10.81
N ASP A 150 19.80 -6.75 9.63
CA ASP A 150 21.16 -6.22 9.43
C ASP A 150 21.13 -4.69 9.43
N ARG A 151 21.58 -4.05 10.51
CA ARG A 151 21.61 -2.58 10.65
C ARG A 151 20.28 -1.91 10.23
N LEU A 152 19.16 -2.45 10.73
CA LEU A 152 17.79 -2.01 10.39
C LEU A 152 17.39 -2.25 8.92
N LYS A 153 18.02 -3.20 8.23
CA LYS A 153 17.56 -3.72 6.94
C LYS A 153 16.93 -5.09 7.11
N ILE A 154 15.87 -5.33 6.34
CA ILE A 154 15.19 -6.61 6.24
C ILE A 154 16.01 -7.51 5.33
N THR A 155 16.42 -8.65 5.85
CA THR A 155 17.15 -9.69 5.11
C THR A 155 16.24 -10.91 4.88
N PRO A 156 16.68 -11.90 4.08
CA PRO A 156 15.98 -13.19 3.97
C PRO A 156 15.84 -13.91 5.33
N GLU A 157 16.78 -13.70 6.25
CA GLU A 157 16.82 -14.31 7.58
C GLU A 157 15.93 -13.60 8.58
N THR A 158 15.56 -12.34 8.32
CA THR A 158 14.68 -11.56 9.21
C THR A 158 13.36 -12.27 9.44
N LYS A 159 12.97 -12.40 10.71
CA LYS A 159 11.73 -13.04 11.14
C LYS A 159 10.86 -12.08 11.93
N VAL A 160 9.56 -12.38 11.95
CA VAL A 160 8.57 -11.69 12.78
C VAL A 160 8.00 -12.68 13.79
N GLN A 161 7.97 -12.27 15.06
CA GLN A 161 7.34 -13.03 16.15
C GLN A 161 6.30 -12.14 16.84
N LYS A 162 5.08 -12.65 16.96
CA LYS A 162 4.02 -12.00 17.74
C LYS A 162 4.36 -12.01 19.23
N LEU A 163 4.27 -10.85 19.88
CA LEU A 163 4.42 -10.69 21.32
C LEU A 163 3.08 -10.51 22.05
N ILE A 164 2.14 -9.77 21.46
CA ILE A 164 0.79 -9.47 22.01
C ILE A 164 -0.25 -9.55 20.90
#